data_AF-G7LUP1-F1
#
_entry.id   AF-G7LUP1-F1
#
_cell.length_a   1.000
_cell.length_b   1.000
_cell.length_c   1.000
_cell.angle_alpha   90.00
_cell.angle_beta   90.00
_cell.angle_gamma   90.00
#
_symmetry.space_group_name_H-M   'P 1'
#
loop_
_entity.id
_entity.type
_entity.pdbx_description
1 polymer ?
#
loop_
_entity_poly.entity_id
_entity_poly.type
_entity_poly.pdbx_seq_one_letter_code
_entity_poly.pdbx_strand_id
1 'polypeptide(L)' 'MDVAIPGVDVLFVAGFGPIVKSAPASYRLYVDTLGLPLKPLEGNSDYLTTDKLVGVTHTP' A
#
# COMPACT_ATOMS: atom_id res chain seq x y z
N MET A 1 -0.37 16.20 -16.45
CA MET A 1 -1.79 16.62 -16.47
C MET A 1 -2.22 16.68 -15.02
N ASP A 2 -2.38 17.89 -14.46
CA ASP A 2 -2.99 18.06 -13.13
C ASP A 2 -4.50 18.03 -13.32
N VAL A 3 -5.13 16.92 -12.92
CA VAL A 3 -6.58 16.90 -12.71
C VAL A 3 -6.82 17.48 -11.34
N ALA A 4 -6.99 18.81 -11.28
CA ALA A 4 -7.44 19.47 -10.07
C ALA A 4 -8.96 19.32 -9.96
N ILE A 5 -9.43 18.71 -8.87
CA ILE A 5 -10.86 18.64 -8.55
C ILE A 5 -11.17 19.89 -7.68
N PRO A 6 -12.02 20.82 -8.13
CA PRO A 6 -12.30 22.04 -7.38
C PRO A 6 -12.84 21.75 -5.97
N GLY A 7 -12.22 22.33 -4.95
CA GLY A 7 -12.62 22.14 -3.54
C GLY A 7 -12.08 20.86 -2.88
N VAL A 8 -11.18 20.12 -3.55
CA VAL A 8 -10.53 18.92 -2.99
C VAL A 8 -9.03 19.16 -2.84
N ASP A 9 -8.57 19.12 -1.59
CA ASP A 9 -7.14 19.11 -1.25
C ASP A 9 -6.71 17.68 -0.90
N VAL A 10 -5.83 17.09 -1.72
CA VAL A 10 -5.25 15.77 -1.44
C VAL A 10 -4.18 15.92 -0.36
N LEU A 11 -4.48 15.42 0.84
CA LEU A 11 -3.56 15.53 1.99
C LEU A 11 -2.48 14.44 1.96
N PHE A 12 -2.87 13.19 1.69
CA PHE A 12 -1.97 12.03 1.58
C PHE A 12 -2.73 10.83 0.98
N VAL A 13 -2.01 9.78 0.61
CA VAL A 13 -2.59 8.49 0.21
C VAL A 13 -2.65 7.58 1.43
N ALA A 14 -3.88 7.26 1.91
CA ALA A 14 -4.09 6.44 3.10
C ALA A 14 -3.87 4.93 2.87
N GLY A 15 -3.72 4.50 1.62
CA GLY A 15 -3.49 3.11 1.28
C GLY A 15 -3.52 2.88 -0.23
N PHE A 16 -2.93 1.77 -0.67
CA PHE A 16 -2.89 1.36 -2.07
C PHE A 16 -3.00 -0.16 -2.16
N GLY A 17 -4.06 -0.65 -2.81
CA GLY A 17 -4.36 -2.08 -2.98
C GLY A 17 -4.40 -2.49 -4.45
N PRO A 18 -3.25 -2.80 -5.07
CA PRO A 18 -3.22 -3.23 -6.46
C PRO A 18 -3.83 -4.63 -6.61
N ILE A 19 -4.61 -4.86 -7.67
CA ILE A 19 -5.00 -6.21 -8.08
C ILE A 19 -3.82 -6.81 -8.84
N VAL A 20 -3.19 -7.81 -8.24
CA VAL A 20 -1.96 -8.41 -8.77
C VAL A 20 -2.25 -9.70 -9.54
N LYS A 21 -1.55 -9.91 -10.66
CA LYS A 21 -1.64 -11.15 -11.45
C LYS A 21 -0.85 -12.30 -10.83
N SER A 22 0.13 -11.98 -9.98
CA SER A 22 1.02 -12.94 -9.32
C SER A 22 1.43 -12.39 -7.96
N ALA A 23 1.00 -13.08 -6.89
CA ALA A 23 1.38 -12.74 -5.52
C ALA A 23 2.91 -12.83 -5.30
N PRO A 24 3.63 -13.88 -5.76
CA PRO A 24 5.08 -13.95 -5.60
C PRO A 24 5.85 -12.82 -6.30
N ALA A 25 5.45 -12.44 -7.51
CA ALA A 25 6.10 -11.33 -8.22
C ALA A 25 5.88 -9.99 -7.48
N SER A 26 4.70 -9.80 -6.92
CA SER A 26 4.36 -8.59 -6.16
C SER A 26 5.11 -8.54 -4.83
N TYR A 27 5.25 -9.68 -4.15
CA TYR A 27 6.07 -9.80 -2.95
C TYR A 27 7.52 -9.42 -3.24
N ARG A 28 8.13 -9.98 -4.30
CA ARG A 28 9.52 -9.65 -4.68
C ARG A 28 9.71 -8.16 -4.99
N LEU A 29 8.72 -7.52 -5.61
CA LEU A 29 8.78 -6.09 -5.88
C LEU A 29 8.66 -5.27 -4.59
N TYR A 30 7.56 -5.41 -3.86
CA TYR A 30 7.26 -4.54 -2.73
C TYR A 30 8.09 -4.83 -1.50
N VAL A 31 8.38 -6.09 -1.21
CA VAL A 31 9.13 -6.51 -0.02
C VAL A 31 10.62 -6.59 -0.33
N ASP A 32 11.02 -7.45 -1.27
CA ASP A 32 12.46 -7.72 -1.48
C ASP A 32 13.19 -6.55 -2.16
N THR A 33 12.57 -5.93 -3.16
CA THR A 33 13.21 -4.89 -3.97
C THR A 33 13.06 -3.50 -3.36
N LEU A 34 11.84 -3.15 -2.93
CA LEU A 34 11.55 -1.83 -2.35
C LEU A 34 11.75 -1.78 -0.82
N GLY A 35 11.90 -2.92 -0.16
CA GLY A 35 12.14 -2.97 1.28
C GLY A 35 10.96 -2.51 2.13
N LEU A 36 9.72 -2.58 1.61
CA LEU A 36 8.55 -2.15 2.37
C LEU A 36 8.32 -3.11 3.55
N PRO A 37 8.00 -2.60 4.75
CA PRO A 37 7.83 -3.41 5.96
C PRO A 37 6.46 -4.09 6.01
N LEU A 38 6.12 -4.84 4.95
CA LEU A 38 4.84 -5.53 4.81
C LEU A 38 4.84 -6.88 5.54
N LYS A 39 3.69 -7.25 6.11
CA LYS A 39 3.43 -8.54 6.77
C LYS A 39 2.16 -9.17 6.19
N PRO A 40 2.06 -10.51 6.14
CA PRO A 40 0.82 -11.17 5.74
C PRO A 40 -0.34 -10.79 6.67
N LEU A 41 -1.54 -10.68 6.11
CA LEU A 41 -2.77 -10.48 6.87
C LEU A 41 -3.17 -11.79 7.56
N GLU A 42 -3.61 -11.70 8.81
CA GLU A 42 -4.11 -12.87 9.52
C GLU A 42 -5.32 -13.46 8.78
N GLY A 43 -5.31 -14.77 8.54
CA GLY A 43 -6.34 -15.46 7.76
C GLY A 43 -6.21 -15.34 6.23
N ASN A 44 -5.29 -14.53 5.70
CA ASN A 44 -4.99 -14.46 4.26
C ASN A 44 -3.52 -14.13 4.01
N SER A 45 -2.70 -15.16 3.77
CA SER A 45 -1.26 -15.01 3.56
C SER A 45 -0.87 -14.26 2.29
N ASP A 46 -1.75 -14.23 1.29
CA ASP A 46 -1.48 -13.60 -0.01
C ASP A 46 -1.75 -12.09 0.02
N TYR A 47 -2.43 -11.61 1.06
CA TYR A 47 -2.69 -10.19 1.27
C TYR A 47 -1.68 -9.62 2.25
N LEU A 48 -0.92 -8.60 1.82
CA LEU A 48 0.11 -7.98 2.63
C LEU A 48 -0.36 -6.62 3.17
N THR A 49 -0.04 -6.34 4.43
CA THR A 49 -0.40 -5.10 5.13
C THR A 49 0.80 -4.55 5.91
N THR A 50 0.79 -3.27 6.27
CA THR A 50 1.79 -2.70 7.17
C THR A 50 1.20 -1.60 8.03
N ASP A 51 1.62 -1.58 9.29
CA ASP A 51 1.38 -0.55 10.29
C ASP A 51 2.65 0.25 10.59
N LYS A 52 3.67 0.16 9.73
CA LYS A 52 5.01 0.75 9.97
C LYS A 52 5.43 1.80 8.95
N LEU A 53 4.60 2.06 7.93
CA LEU A 53 4.92 3.03 6.89
C LEU A 53 4.48 4.45 7.30
N VAL A 54 5.44 5.32 7.58
CA VAL A 54 5.18 6.73 7.92
C VAL A 54 4.60 7.47 6.70
N GLY A 55 3.56 8.27 6.90
CA GLY A 55 2.88 9.03 5.83
C GLY A 55 1.66 8.32 5.24
N VAL A 56 1.38 7.08 5.67
CA VAL A 56 0.11 6.38 5.46
C VAL A 56 -0.65 6.47 6.78
N THR A 57 -1.91 6.91 6.76
CA THR A 57 -2.67 7.16 7.99
C THR A 57 -2.71 5.92 8.88
N HIS A 58 -2.30 6.07 10.13
CA HIS A 58 -2.75 5.17 11.18
C HIS A 58 -4.17 5.60 11.54
N THR A 59 -5.18 4.79 11.25
CA THR A 59 -6.50 4.99 11.85
C THR A 59 -6.34 4.94 13.37
N PRO A 60 -6.71 6.00 14.12
CA PRO A 60 -6.69 5.97 15.58
C PRO A 60 -7.68 4.92 16.14
#